data_AF-A0A4Q6F4W9-F1
#
_entry.id   AF-A0A4Q6F4W9-F1
#
_cell.length_a   1.000
_cell.length_b   1.000
_cell.length_c   1.000
_cell.angle_alpha   90.00
_cell.angle_beta   90.00
_cell.angle_gamma   90.00
#
_symmetry.space_group_name_H-M   'P 1'
#
loop_
_entity.id
_entity.type
_entity.pdbx_description
1 polymer ?
#
loop_
_entity_poly.entity_id
_entity_poly.type
_entity_poly.pdbx_seq_one_letter_code
_entity_poly.pdbx_strand_id
1 'polypeptide(L)'
;VEDQKLLSTRFGEIKDLTIESDFIAKQQGNKVVTREDVETALDMKSYRLNLQEEYLLRLMKEEDILVSVDGERVGQINGLAVYDYADYSFGKINRITCTTSPNKSGILNIERTVRLSGKIHDKAVLIIAGFFKAMLPRDKPYSFTSSVCFER
;
A
#
# COMPACT_ATOMS: atom_id res chain seq x y z
N VAL A 1 -7.43 -15.29 -4.61
CA VAL A 1 -6.83 -15.54 -3.28
C VAL A 1 -5.35 -15.65 -3.53
N GLU A 2 -4.59 -14.68 -3.05
CA GLU A 2 -3.13 -14.75 -3.09
C GLU A 2 -2.69 -15.68 -1.95
N ASP A 3 -2.19 -16.86 -2.29
CA ASP A 3 -1.68 -17.83 -1.33
C ASP A 3 -0.34 -18.35 -1.87
N GLN A 4 0.71 -18.25 -1.06
CA GLN A 4 2.07 -18.61 -1.47
C GLN A 4 2.29 -20.13 -1.63
N LYS A 5 1.33 -20.95 -1.19
CA LYS A 5 1.41 -22.42 -1.23
C LYS A 5 0.45 -23.04 -2.25
N LEU A 6 -0.43 -22.25 -2.85
CA LEU A 6 -1.43 -22.73 -3.80
C LEU A 6 -1.22 -22.12 -5.18
N LEU A 7 -1.65 -22.85 -6.21
CA LEU A 7 -1.68 -22.34 -7.58
C LEU A 7 -3.05 -21.75 -7.90
N SER A 8 -3.04 -20.67 -8.67
CA SER A 8 -4.27 -20.04 -9.16
C SER A 8 -5.00 -20.97 -10.13
N THR A 9 -6.32 -21.11 -9.95
CA THR A 9 -7.19 -21.82 -10.89
C THR A 9 -7.88 -20.87 -11.87
N ARG A 10 -7.38 -19.64 -12.02
CA ARG A 10 -7.87 -18.68 -13.00
C ARG A 10 -7.32 -19.02 -14.40
N PHE A 11 -7.77 -20.16 -14.93
CA PHE A 11 -7.29 -20.69 -16.21
C PHE A 11 -7.50 -19.73 -17.38
N GLY A 12 -8.47 -18.82 -17.30
CA GLY A 12 -8.66 -17.73 -18.28
C GLY A 12 -7.42 -16.83 -18.36
N GLU A 13 -7.01 -16.25 -17.23
CA GLU A 13 -5.83 -15.37 -17.15
C GLU A 13 -4.54 -16.10 -17.56
N ILE A 14 -4.40 -17.37 -17.15
CA ILE A 14 -3.23 -18.19 -17.51
C ILE A 14 -3.18 -18.47 -19.01
N LYS A 15 -4.33 -18.80 -19.61
CA LYS A 15 -4.44 -19.03 -21.06
C LYS A 15 -4.10 -17.76 -21.84
N ASP A 16 -4.65 -16.61 -21.43
CA ASP A 16 -4.39 -15.33 -22.10
C ASP A 16 -2.90 -14.97 -22.03
N LEU A 17 -2.26 -15.14 -20.86
CA LEU A 17 -0.82 -14.98 -20.71
C LEU A 17 -0.02 -15.92 -21.61
N THR A 18 -0.45 -17.18 -21.75
CA THR A 18 0.22 -18.16 -22.62
C THR A 18 0.14 -17.73 -24.10
N ILE A 19 -0.99 -17.18 -24.54
CA ILE A 19 -1.17 -16.66 -25.90
C ILE A 19 -0.27 -15.44 -26.16
N GLU A 20 -0.24 -14.49 -25.22
CA GLU A 20 0.63 -13.30 -25.33
C GLU A 20 2.12 -13.70 -25.36
N SER A 21 2.52 -14.68 -24.55
CA SER A 21 3.90 -15.19 -24.51
C SER A 21 4.30 -15.92 -25.80
N ASP A 22 3.40 -16.73 -26.38
CA ASP A 22 3.62 -17.39 -27.68
C ASP A 22 3.75 -16.38 -28.83
N PHE A 23 2.97 -15.30 -28.78
CA PHE A 23 3.09 -14.22 -29.75
C PHE A 23 4.47 -13.55 -29.69
N ILE A 24 4.96 -13.24 -28.48
CA ILE A 24 6.28 -12.63 -28.27
C ILE A 24 7.40 -13.58 -28.72
N ALA A 25 7.32 -14.85 -28.35
CA ALA A 25 8.29 -15.87 -28.78
C ALA A 25 8.41 -15.94 -30.30
N LYS A 26 7.27 -15.94 -31.01
CA LYS A 26 7.25 -15.93 -32.49
C LYS A 26 7.85 -14.66 -33.07
N GLN A 27 7.59 -13.50 -32.46
CA GLN A 27 8.15 -12.23 -32.91
C GLN A 27 9.68 -12.20 -32.77
N GLN A 28 10.23 -12.86 -31.75
CA GLN A 28 11.66 -13.02 -31.54
C GLN A 28 12.29 -14.17 -32.36
N GLY A 29 11.48 -14.96 -33.08
CA GLY A 29 11.94 -16.13 -33.84
C GLY A 29 12.19 -17.38 -33.00
N ASN A 30 11.75 -17.38 -31.74
CA ASN A 30 11.83 -18.54 -30.84
C ASN A 30 10.81 -19.61 -31.26
N LYS A 31 11.23 -20.87 -31.25
CA LYS A 31 10.33 -22.03 -31.53
C LYS A 31 9.55 -22.50 -30.31
N VAL A 32 10.00 -22.12 -29.12
CA VAL A 32 9.43 -22.52 -27.83
C VAL A 32 9.39 -21.27 -26.97
N VAL A 33 8.30 -21.09 -26.23
CA VAL A 33 8.14 -20.01 -25.27
C VAL A 33 9.17 -20.17 -24.15
N THR A 34 9.96 -19.12 -23.95
CA THR A 34 10.97 -19.03 -22.90
C THR A 34 10.45 -18.23 -21.71
N ARG A 35 11.21 -18.22 -20.61
CA ARG A 35 10.94 -17.34 -19.46
C ARG A 35 10.87 -15.88 -19.87
N GLU A 36 11.79 -15.43 -20.71
CA GLU A 36 11.91 -14.03 -21.13
C GLU A 36 10.68 -13.58 -21.92
N ASP A 37 10.11 -14.46 -22.75
CA ASP A 37 8.87 -14.19 -23.48
C ASP A 37 7.68 -13.98 -22.52
N VAL A 38 7.61 -14.78 -21.45
CA VAL A 38 6.55 -14.66 -20.42
C VAL A 38 6.72 -13.40 -19.58
N GLU A 39 7.95 -13.10 -19.14
CA GLU A 39 8.25 -11.88 -18.39
C GLU A 39 7.94 -10.63 -19.23
N THR A 40 8.32 -10.64 -20.52
CA THR A 40 7.97 -9.56 -21.46
C THR A 40 6.45 -9.41 -21.61
N ALA A 41 5.70 -10.52 -21.71
CA ALA A 41 4.24 -10.48 -21.79
C ALA A 41 3.60 -9.82 -20.56
N LEU A 42 4.10 -10.16 -19.37
CA LEU A 42 3.68 -9.57 -18.10
C LEU A 42 3.99 -8.08 -18.02
N ASP A 43 5.19 -7.67 -18.45
CA ASP A 43 5.60 -6.26 -18.47
C ASP A 43 4.76 -5.45 -19.44
N MET A 44 4.51 -5.97 -20.65
CA MET A 44 3.63 -5.32 -21.62
C MET A 44 2.19 -5.22 -21.10
N LYS A 45 1.68 -6.24 -20.40
CA LYS A 45 0.36 -6.19 -19.77
C LYS A 45 0.30 -5.12 -18.68
N SER A 46 1.32 -5.05 -17.84
CA SER A 46 1.42 -4.05 -16.78
C SER A 46 1.50 -2.64 -17.35
N TYR A 47 2.31 -2.42 -18.38
CA TYR A 47 2.44 -1.14 -19.09
C TYR A 47 1.11 -0.66 -19.71
N ARG A 48 0.25 -1.57 -20.16
CA ARG A 48 -1.10 -1.19 -20.67
C ARG A 48 -2.04 -0.68 -19.56
N LEU A 49 -1.77 -1.02 -18.30
CA LEU A 49 -2.68 -0.80 -17.16
C LEU A 49 -2.13 0.19 -16.12
N ASN A 50 -0.83 0.49 -16.14
CA ASN A 50 -0.13 1.24 -15.09
C ASN A 50 -0.31 2.78 -15.16
N LEU A 51 -1.17 3.32 -16.02
CA LEU A 51 -1.32 4.77 -16.22
C LEU A 51 -1.52 5.55 -14.90
N GLN A 52 -2.35 5.03 -14.00
CA GLN A 52 -2.61 5.66 -12.70
C GLN A 52 -1.41 5.57 -11.75
N GLU A 53 -0.65 4.48 -11.81
CA GLU A 53 0.58 4.32 -11.04
C GLU A 53 1.66 5.28 -11.54
N GLU A 54 1.86 5.39 -12.85
CA GLU A 54 2.82 6.35 -13.43
C GLU A 54 2.47 7.78 -13.08
N TYR A 55 1.17 8.14 -13.14
CA TYR A 55 0.70 9.44 -12.73
C TYR A 55 1.01 9.72 -11.25
N LEU A 56 0.75 8.75 -10.37
CA LEU A 56 1.08 8.88 -8.95
C LEU A 56 2.59 9.01 -8.71
N LEU A 57 3.41 8.17 -9.36
CA LEU A 57 4.87 8.23 -9.27
C LEU A 57 5.41 9.57 -9.77
N ARG A 58 4.79 10.15 -10.80
CA ARG A 58 5.12 11.48 -11.28
C ARG A 58 4.85 12.54 -10.22
N LEU A 59 3.66 12.55 -9.61
CA LEU A 59 3.32 13.50 -8.54
C LEU A 59 4.27 13.37 -7.33
N MET A 60 4.74 12.16 -7.03
CA MET A 60 5.74 11.95 -5.97
C MET A 60 7.11 12.52 -6.36
N LYS A 61 7.52 12.41 -7.63
CA LYS A 61 8.78 12.97 -8.14
C LYS A 61 8.77 14.48 -8.27
N GLU A 62 7.61 15.06 -8.60
CA GLU A 62 7.41 16.51 -8.71
C GLU A 62 7.18 17.17 -7.32
N GLU A 63 7.30 16.41 -6.22
CA GLU A 63 7.08 16.81 -4.83
C GLU A 63 5.65 17.29 -4.50
N ASP A 64 4.69 17.10 -5.41
CA ASP A 64 3.27 17.34 -5.16
C ASP A 64 2.72 16.41 -4.06
N ILE A 65 3.31 15.22 -3.91
CA ILE A 65 3.03 14.28 -2.82
C ILE A 65 4.28 14.17 -1.95
N LEU A 66 4.17 14.60 -0.69
CA LEU A 66 5.28 14.58 0.27
C LEU A 66 5.60 13.16 0.75
N VAL A 67 6.58 12.51 0.11
CA VAL A 67 7.19 11.27 0.58
C VAL A 67 8.70 11.47 0.75
N SER A 68 9.23 11.06 1.90
CA SER A 68 10.67 11.04 2.15
C SER A 68 11.12 9.58 2.22
N VAL A 69 12.06 9.19 1.36
CA VAL A 69 12.63 7.84 1.33
C VAL A 69 14.02 7.76 1.96
N ASP A 70 14.60 8.92 2.28
CA ASP A 70 15.91 9.04 2.92
C ASP A 70 15.83 9.94 4.16
N GLY A 71 16.81 9.77 5.05
CA GLY A 71 16.92 10.52 6.30
C GLY A 71 16.02 9.99 7.42
N GLU A 72 15.87 10.79 8.47
CA GLU A 72 15.09 10.45 9.66
C GLU A 72 14.20 11.61 10.11
N ARG A 73 13.01 11.28 10.62
CA ARG A 73 12.09 12.28 11.17
C ARG A 73 11.23 11.69 12.28
N VAL A 74 11.29 12.32 13.46
CA VAL A 74 10.49 11.90 14.62
C VAL A 74 8.99 12.06 14.32
N GLY A 75 8.22 11.02 14.66
CA GLY A 75 6.76 11.06 14.53
C GLY A 75 6.25 10.93 13.09
N GLN A 76 7.07 10.45 12.14
CA GLN A 76 6.64 10.16 10.77
C GLN A 76 7.03 8.75 10.37
N ILE A 77 6.17 8.10 9.59
CA ILE A 77 6.43 6.79 9.00
C ILE A 77 5.76 6.68 7.63
N ASN A 78 6.37 5.92 6.73
CA ASN A 78 5.77 5.58 5.44
C ASN A 78 4.92 4.31 5.60
N GLY A 79 3.60 4.48 5.58
CA GLY A 79 2.65 3.39 5.47
C GLY A 79 2.54 2.89 4.03
N LEU A 80 2.31 1.59 3.86
CA LEU A 80 2.07 0.98 2.56
C LEU A 80 0.58 0.67 2.42
N ALA A 81 0.00 1.08 1.29
CA ALA A 81 -1.35 0.74 0.90
C ALA A 81 -1.32 0.09 -0.49
N VAL A 82 -2.32 -0.73 -0.78
CA VAL A 82 -2.52 -1.32 -2.10
C VAL A 82 -3.74 -0.69 -2.72
N TYR A 83 -3.58 -0.16 -3.92
CA TYR A 83 -4.71 0.18 -4.78
C TYR A 83 -5.01 -1.03 -5.65
N ASP A 84 -6.24 -1.53 -5.57
CA ASP A 84 -6.70 -2.70 -6.32
C ASP A 84 -7.80 -2.26 -7.29
N TYR A 85 -7.46 -2.27 -8.57
CA TYR A 85 -8.34 -1.94 -9.69
C TYR A 85 -8.82 -3.19 -10.43
N ALA A 86 -9.01 -4.32 -9.73
CA ALA A 86 -9.46 -5.62 -10.23
C ALA A 86 -8.50 -6.29 -11.23
N ASP A 87 -8.16 -5.61 -12.32
CA ASP A 87 -7.28 -6.07 -13.39
C ASP A 87 -5.82 -5.60 -13.21
N TYR A 88 -5.61 -4.63 -12.33
CA TYR A 88 -4.30 -4.09 -11.98
C TYR A 88 -4.27 -3.69 -10.51
N SER A 89 -3.17 -4.00 -9.83
CA SER A 89 -2.96 -3.52 -8.47
C SER A 89 -1.55 -2.99 -8.34
N PHE A 90 -1.39 -1.94 -7.54
CA PHE A 90 -0.10 -1.33 -7.28
C PHE A 90 -0.01 -0.78 -5.87
N GLY A 91 1.22 -0.66 -5.39
CA GLY A 91 1.52 -0.10 -4.08
C GLY A 91 1.51 1.43 -4.10
N LYS A 92 0.91 2.03 -3.07
CA LYS A 92 1.03 3.45 -2.77
C LYS A 92 1.69 3.63 -1.40
N ILE A 93 2.61 4.59 -1.32
CA ILE A 93 3.18 5.06 -0.06
C ILE A 93 2.26 6.17 0.49
N ASN A 94 1.81 6.01 1.73
CA ASN A 94 1.07 7.03 2.48
C ASN A 94 1.93 7.47 3.67
N ARG A 95 2.27 8.76 3.74
CA ARG A 95 2.97 9.29 4.91
C ARG A 95 2.00 9.38 6.08
N ILE A 96 2.36 8.75 7.19
CA ILE A 96 1.60 8.77 8.44
C ILE A 96 2.37 9.63 9.43
N THR A 97 1.69 10.61 10.03
CA THR A 97 2.28 11.48 11.05
C THR A 97 1.61 11.25 12.39
N CYS A 98 2.40 11.39 13.46
CA CYS A 98 1.94 11.30 14.83
C CYS A 98 2.53 12.47 15.63
N THR A 99 1.66 13.28 16.22
CA THR A 99 2.05 14.37 17.12
C THR A 99 1.55 14.07 18.52
N THR A 100 2.33 14.45 19.53
CA THR A 100 1.97 14.22 20.93
C THR A 100 1.97 15.53 21.72
N SER A 101 1.01 15.69 22.63
CA SER A 101 0.87 16.86 23.48
C SER A 101 0.46 16.46 24.90
N PRO A 102 0.84 17.21 25.95
CA PRO A 102 0.39 16.94 27.31
C PRO A 102 -1.09 17.32 27.46
N ASN A 103 -1.99 16.35 27.29
CA ASN A 103 -3.45 16.50 27.34
C ASN A 103 -4.12 15.18 27.74
N LYS A 104 -5.41 15.18 28.11
CA LYS A 104 -6.09 13.98 28.64
C LYS A 104 -6.91 13.18 27.62
N SER A 105 -6.69 13.36 26.32
CA SER A 105 -7.58 12.81 25.28
C SER A 105 -7.14 11.46 24.71
N GLY A 106 -5.95 10.97 25.05
CA GLY A 106 -5.45 9.68 24.56
C GLY A 106 -5.14 9.71 23.05
N ILE A 107 -5.43 8.62 22.34
CA ILE A 107 -5.13 8.53 20.89
C ILE A 107 -6.31 9.06 20.08
N LEU A 108 -6.06 10.08 19.26
CA LEU A 108 -6.99 10.66 18.31
C LEU A 108 -6.61 10.21 16.90
N ASN A 109 -7.56 9.60 16.20
CA ASN A 109 -7.48 9.40 14.75
C ASN A 109 -8.13 10.61 14.06
N ILE A 110 -7.33 11.42 13.35
CA ILE A 110 -7.83 12.59 12.63
C ILE A 110 -8.82 12.16 11.55
N GLU A 111 -8.51 11.12 10.76
CA GLU A 111 -9.38 10.64 9.69
C GLU A 111 -10.75 10.21 10.19
N ARG A 112 -10.81 9.56 11.37
CA ARG A 112 -12.08 9.16 11.99
C ARG A 112 -12.93 10.38 12.34
N THR A 113 -12.28 11.41 12.88
CA THR A 113 -12.94 12.65 13.31
C THR A 113 -13.60 13.36 12.12
N VAL A 114 -12.98 13.31 10.94
CA VAL A 114 -13.50 13.88 9.69
C VAL A 114 -14.26 12.87 8.81
N ARG A 115 -14.54 11.66 9.32
CA ARG A 115 -15.29 10.58 8.62
C ARG A 115 -14.66 10.11 7.30
N LEU A 116 -13.34 10.18 7.19
CA LEU A 116 -12.58 9.63 6.07
C LEU A 116 -12.09 8.19 6.33
N SER A 117 -12.21 7.71 7.58
CA SER A 117 -11.73 6.40 7.99
C SER A 117 -12.80 5.30 7.87
N GLY A 118 -12.37 4.11 7.43
CA GLY A 118 -13.22 2.91 7.36
C GLY A 118 -13.30 2.14 8.69
N LYS A 119 -14.30 1.26 8.81
CA LYS A 119 -14.56 0.47 10.05
C LYS A 119 -13.36 -0.37 10.52
N ILE A 120 -12.63 -0.98 9.58
CA ILE A 120 -11.45 -1.82 9.91
C ILE A 120 -10.32 -0.95 10.45
N HIS A 121 -10.10 0.21 9.83
CA HIS A 121 -9.07 1.16 10.24
C HIS A 121 -9.38 1.72 11.64
N ASP A 122 -10.63 2.12 11.90
CA ASP A 122 -11.07 2.57 13.23
C ASP A 122 -10.85 1.52 14.32
N LYS A 123 -11.14 0.24 14.01
CA LYS A 123 -10.88 -0.87 14.93
C LYS A 123 -9.40 -1.02 15.22
N ALA A 124 -8.53 -0.89 14.22
CA ALA A 124 -7.08 -0.99 14.41
C ALA A 124 -6.56 0.10 15.36
N VAL A 125 -6.99 1.36 15.20
CA VAL A 125 -6.60 2.45 16.11
C VAL A 125 -7.10 2.20 17.54
N LEU A 126 -8.31 1.67 17.70
CA LEU A 126 -8.83 1.30 19.03
C LEU A 126 -8.02 0.17 19.68
N ILE A 127 -7.55 -0.80 18.91
CA ILE A 127 -6.66 -1.86 19.41
C ILE A 127 -5.33 -1.26 19.89
N ILE A 128 -4.74 -0.35 19.11
CA ILE A 128 -3.51 0.36 19.49
C ILE A 128 -3.74 1.17 20.77
N ALA A 129 -4.85 1.88 20.89
CA ALA A 129 -5.21 2.60 22.11
C ALA A 129 -5.35 1.67 23.33
N GLY A 130 -5.92 0.48 23.14
CA GLY A 130 -5.98 -0.57 24.16
C GLY A 130 -4.59 -1.07 24.57
N PHE A 131 -3.71 -1.30 23.61
CA PHE A 131 -2.33 -1.71 23.84
C PHE A 131 -1.56 -0.69 24.69
N PHE A 132 -1.61 0.59 24.34
CA PHE A 132 -0.96 1.65 25.13
C PHE A 132 -1.49 1.72 26.57
N LYS A 133 -2.81 1.58 26.77
CA LYS A 133 -3.42 1.53 28.11
C LYS A 133 -2.95 0.33 28.93
N ALA A 134 -2.64 -0.80 28.29
CA ALA A 134 -2.15 -2.00 28.97
C ALA A 134 -0.65 -1.91 29.27
N MET A 135 0.13 -1.27 28.41
CA MET A 135 1.58 -1.12 28.55
C MET A 135 1.98 -0.04 29.56
N LEU A 136 1.20 1.03 29.69
CA LEU A 136 1.53 2.15 30.57
C LEU A 136 1.17 1.84 32.05
N PRO A 137 2.03 2.22 33.02
CA PRO A 137 1.75 2.03 34.44
C PRO A 137 0.42 2.67 34.86
N ARG A 138 -0.39 1.93 35.62
CA ARG A 138 -1.69 2.41 36.11
C ARG A 138 -1.56 3.46 37.21
N ASP A 139 -0.39 3.52 37.84
CA ASP A 139 -0.16 4.24 39.10
C ASP A 139 0.22 5.71 38.88
N LYS A 140 0.36 6.14 37.63
CA LYS A 140 0.59 7.55 37.25
C LYS A 140 -0.42 7.97 36.18
N PRO A 141 -1.13 9.11 36.36
CA PRO A 141 -2.02 9.64 35.34
C PRO A 141 -1.20 10.19 34.17
N TYR A 142 -0.94 9.36 33.16
CA TYR A 142 -0.34 9.82 31.91
C TYR A 142 -1.38 10.65 31.14
N SER A 143 -1.15 11.96 31.13
CA SER A 143 -1.95 12.91 30.37
C SER A 143 -1.21 13.22 29.08
N PHE A 144 -1.36 12.35 28.07
CA PHE A 144 -0.98 12.70 26.71
C PHE A 144 -2.15 12.53 25.74
N THR A 145 -2.13 13.38 24.71
CA THR A 145 -2.94 13.21 23.50
C THR A 145 -1.99 12.96 22.34
N SER A 146 -2.18 11.85 21.63
CA SER A 146 -1.47 11.53 20.39
C SER A 146 -2.43 11.65 19.22
N SER A 147 -2.14 12.54 18.27
CA SER A 147 -2.95 12.71 17.05
C SER A 147 -2.25 12.02 15.89
N VAL A 148 -2.91 11.03 15.30
CA VAL A 148 -2.44 10.29 14.12
C VAL A 148 -3.15 10.80 12.88
N CYS A 149 -2.38 11.16 11.86
CA CYS A 149 -2.84 11.64 10.56
C CYS A 149 -2.27 10.79 9.43
N PHE A 150 -3.06 10.61 8.38
CA PHE A 150 -2.62 10.07 7.10
C PHE A 150 -2.56 11.25 6.14
N GLU A 151 -1.35 11.63 5.78
CA GLU A 151 -1.11 12.78 4.89
C GLU A 151 -1.48 12.40 3.45
N ARG A 152 -2.01 13.37 2.71
CA ARG A 152 -2.34 13.21 1.28
C ARG A 152 -1.17 13.57 0.39
#